data_AF-A0AA50QB14-F1
#
_entry.id   AF-A0AA50QB14-F1
#
_cell.length_a   1.000
_cell.length_b   1.000
_cell.length_c   1.000
_cell.angle_alpha   90.00
_cell.angle_beta   90.00
_cell.angle_gamma   90.00
#
_symmetry.space_group_name_H-M   'P 1'
#
loop_
_entity.id
_entity.type
_entity.pdbx_description
1 polymer ?
#
loop_
_entity_poly.entity_id
_entity_poly.type
_entity_poly.pdbx_seq_one_letter_code
_entity_poly.pdbx_strand_id
1 'polypeptide(L)'
;MNHLLGTMLSMVFLVQSSSAMEVEWTYKDWKVTRHDNSQMISYSSHGDVVWGREFGFSKHKGDCDNDTLLMYWSSENSKISTLKGRELPMLFQVDNTRFGLNAPLVSTAELTPNTLIMILSYIKATPTLVELLSKGQNIDVSVLYPDVFTQENDITRDSFSLNGFTASRLKAQEYCQQL
;
A
#
# COMPACT_ATOMS: atom_id res chain seq x y z
N MET A 1 9.60 63.26 34.84
CA MET A 1 10.66 62.39 34.30
C MET A 1 9.95 61.35 33.44
N ASN A 2 9.97 61.60 32.13
CA ASN A 2 9.22 60.88 31.09
C ASN A 2 10.05 59.74 30.49
N HIS A 3 9.32 58.89 29.76
CA HIS A 3 9.71 57.93 28.72
C HIS A 3 9.88 56.47 29.17
N LEU A 4 8.91 55.58 28.88
CA LEU A 4 8.60 54.92 27.60
C LEU A 4 9.74 54.03 27.11
N LEU A 5 9.53 52.71 27.20
CA LEU A 5 10.04 51.66 26.31
C LEU A 5 9.39 50.36 26.83
N GLY A 6 8.55 49.61 26.13
CA GLY A 6 8.37 49.40 24.71
C GLY A 6 8.09 47.90 24.60
N THR A 7 6.82 47.50 24.72
CA THR A 7 6.40 46.11 24.59
C THR A 7 6.58 45.67 23.13
N MET A 8 7.61 44.88 22.85
CA MET A 8 7.74 44.18 21.58
C MET A 8 6.62 43.15 21.47
N LEU A 9 5.62 43.45 20.63
CA LEU A 9 4.63 42.48 20.18
C LEU A 9 5.26 41.65 19.05
N SER A 10 5.83 40.50 19.41
CA SER A 10 6.35 39.55 18.44
C SER A 10 5.18 38.82 17.78
N MET A 11 4.82 39.23 16.56
CA MET A 11 3.88 38.47 15.73
C MET A 11 4.55 37.18 15.28
N VAL A 12 4.22 36.08 15.96
CA VAL A 12 4.52 34.73 15.48
C VAL A 12 3.61 34.47 14.27
N PHE A 13 4.15 34.59 13.07
CA PHE A 13 3.53 34.02 11.87
C PHE A 13 3.62 32.49 11.99
N LEU A 14 2.53 31.87 12.45
CA LEU A 14 2.31 30.43 12.30
C LEU A 14 2.14 30.16 10.80
N VAL A 15 3.22 29.74 10.15
CA VAL A 15 3.13 29.09 8.85
C VAL A 15 2.41 27.77 9.10
N GLN A 16 1.10 27.73 8.83
CA GLN A 16 0.36 26.48 8.81
C GLN A 16 0.85 25.68 7.60
N SER A 17 1.81 24.79 7.83
CA SER A 17 2.05 23.65 6.96
C SER A 17 0.76 22.83 6.94
N SER A 18 -0.03 22.98 5.89
CA SER A 18 -1.13 22.08 5.59
C SER A 18 -0.51 20.72 5.24
N SER A 19 -0.47 19.81 6.21
CA SER A 19 -0.31 18.40 5.91
C SER A 19 -1.48 18.00 5.01
N ALA A 20 -1.19 17.48 3.82
CA ALA A 20 -2.19 16.82 2.98
C ALA A 20 -2.90 15.76 3.85
N MET A 21 -4.22 15.90 3.98
CA MET A 21 -5.01 15.10 4.91
C MET A 21 -5.74 14.07 4.07
N GLU A 22 -5.12 12.89 3.96
CA GLU A 22 -5.73 11.76 3.29
C GLU A 22 -7.10 11.46 3.90
N VAL A 23 -8.12 11.36 3.07
CA VAL A 23 -9.43 10.90 3.53
C VAL A 23 -9.37 9.39 3.63
N GLU A 24 -9.39 8.90 4.87
CA GLU A 24 -9.34 7.48 5.20
C GLU A 24 -10.73 6.99 5.65
N TRP A 25 -11.21 5.92 5.03
CA TRP A 25 -12.37 5.16 5.48
C TRP A 25 -11.91 3.75 5.85
N THR A 26 -12.38 3.23 6.98
CA THR A 26 -12.00 1.88 7.46
C THR A 26 -13.23 1.02 7.68
N TYR A 27 -13.08 -0.27 7.39
CA TYR A 27 -14.08 -1.28 7.69
C TYR A 27 -13.42 -2.62 7.91
N LYS A 28 -13.58 -3.14 9.14
CA LYS A 28 -12.89 -4.34 9.60
C LYS A 28 -11.38 -4.18 9.42
N ASP A 29 -10.73 -5.11 8.72
CA ASP A 29 -9.28 -5.14 8.59
C ASP A 29 -8.78 -4.34 7.36
N TRP A 30 -9.67 -3.61 6.71
CA TRP A 30 -9.39 -2.87 5.48
C TRP A 30 -9.54 -1.38 5.65
N LYS A 31 -8.69 -0.63 4.96
CA LYS A 31 -8.77 0.82 4.79
C LYS A 31 -8.94 1.18 3.32
N VAL A 32 -9.56 2.33 3.07
CA VAL A 32 -9.71 2.97 1.76
C VAL A 32 -9.17 4.38 1.89
N THR A 33 -8.17 4.71 1.08
CA THR A 33 -7.44 5.97 1.15
C THR A 33 -7.62 6.73 -0.15
N ARG A 34 -8.10 7.98 -0.04
CA ARG A 34 -8.01 8.97 -1.11
C ARG A 34 -6.69 9.70 -0.98
N HIS A 35 -5.80 9.52 -1.95
CA HIS A 35 -4.51 10.20 -1.97
C HIS A 35 -4.71 11.62 -2.52
N ASP A 36 -4.40 12.63 -1.70
CA ASP A 36 -4.55 14.05 -2.06
C ASP A 36 -3.76 14.40 -3.32
N ASN A 37 -4.36 15.26 -4.17
CA ASN A 37 -3.80 15.66 -5.47
C ASN A 37 -3.45 14.48 -6.41
N SER A 38 -3.95 13.28 -6.13
CA SER A 38 -3.80 12.13 -6.99
C SER A 38 -5.09 11.84 -7.78
N GLN A 39 -4.95 11.08 -8.85
CA GLN A 39 -6.07 10.48 -9.58
C GLN A 39 -6.31 9.03 -9.14
N MET A 40 -6.01 8.69 -7.88
CA MET A 40 -5.97 7.31 -7.38
C MET A 40 -6.67 7.18 -6.03
N ILE A 41 -7.48 6.13 -5.89
CA ILE A 41 -7.96 5.61 -4.61
C ILE A 41 -7.27 4.28 -4.37
N SER A 42 -6.75 4.03 -3.18
CA SER A 42 -6.28 2.70 -2.79
C SER A 42 -7.18 2.09 -1.72
N TYR A 43 -7.19 0.77 -1.65
CA TYR A 43 -7.77 0.05 -0.52
C TYR A 43 -6.93 -1.18 -0.20
N SER A 44 -6.60 -1.37 1.06
CA SER A 44 -5.64 -2.38 1.51
C SER A 44 -5.95 -2.91 2.91
N SER A 45 -5.42 -4.10 3.21
CA SER A 45 -5.25 -4.63 4.56
C SER A 45 -3.76 -4.79 4.88
N HIS A 46 -3.43 -4.81 6.16
CA HIS A 46 -2.05 -5.01 6.63
C HIS A 46 -1.69 -6.49 6.73
N GLY A 47 -0.40 -6.80 6.79
CA GLY A 47 0.12 -8.14 7.03
C GLY A 47 -0.08 -8.60 8.48
N ASP A 48 -0.29 -9.90 8.68
CA ASP A 48 -0.40 -10.54 9.99
C ASP A 48 0.97 -10.79 10.62
N VAL A 49 2.00 -11.06 9.80
CA VAL A 49 3.37 -11.33 10.26
C VAL A 49 4.16 -10.03 10.37
N VAL A 50 4.12 -9.19 9.32
CA VAL A 50 4.78 -7.88 9.32
C VAL A 50 3.75 -6.80 9.07
N TRP A 51 3.33 -6.13 10.14
CA TRP A 51 2.26 -5.11 10.12
C TRP A 51 2.47 -3.99 9.10
N GLY A 52 3.73 -3.63 8.80
CA GLY A 52 4.04 -2.58 7.82
C GLY A 52 3.89 -3.02 6.35
N ARG A 53 3.57 -4.28 6.09
CA ARG A 53 3.26 -4.77 4.74
C ARG A 53 1.79 -4.58 4.47
N GLU A 54 1.47 -4.31 3.22
CA GLU A 54 0.08 -4.13 2.78
C GLU A 54 -0.20 -4.91 1.51
N PHE A 55 -1.39 -5.52 1.49
CA PHE A 55 -1.99 -6.13 0.31
C PHE A 55 -3.25 -5.37 -0.04
N GLY A 56 -3.39 -4.99 -1.30
CA GLY A 56 -4.54 -4.23 -1.73
C GLY A 56 -4.53 -3.93 -3.21
N PHE A 57 -5.38 -2.98 -3.57
CA PHE A 57 -5.55 -2.54 -4.93
C PHE A 57 -5.72 -1.02 -4.99
N SER A 58 -5.58 -0.51 -6.20
CA SER A 58 -5.83 0.88 -6.55
C SER A 58 -6.83 0.96 -7.70
N LYS A 59 -7.59 2.05 -7.69
CA LYS A 59 -8.51 2.48 -8.74
C LYS A 59 -8.09 3.86 -9.22
N HIS A 60 -8.14 4.07 -10.53
CA HIS A 60 -7.74 5.33 -11.15
C HIS A 60 -8.92 6.06 -11.76
N LYS A 61 -8.88 7.40 -11.74
CA LYS A 61 -9.88 8.24 -12.39
C LYS A 61 -10.04 7.82 -13.86
N GLY A 62 -11.29 7.56 -14.26
CA GLY A 62 -11.62 7.09 -15.61
C GLY A 62 -11.49 5.57 -15.82
N ASP A 63 -11.00 4.81 -14.83
CA ASP A 63 -10.89 3.34 -14.86
C ASP A 63 -11.37 2.71 -13.53
N CYS A 64 -12.51 3.20 -13.00
CA CYS A 64 -12.98 2.85 -11.65
C CYS A 64 -13.50 1.42 -11.49
N ASP A 65 -13.76 0.71 -12.58
CA ASP A 65 -14.24 -0.67 -12.54
C ASP A 65 -13.10 -1.69 -12.44
N ASN A 66 -11.90 -1.31 -12.87
CA ASN A 66 -10.71 -2.15 -12.77
C ASN A 66 -10.01 -1.97 -11.43
N ASP A 67 -9.42 -3.05 -10.94
CA ASP A 67 -8.60 -3.07 -9.72
C ASP A 67 -7.16 -3.35 -10.14
N THR A 68 -6.24 -2.46 -9.82
CA THR A 68 -4.80 -2.66 -10.08
C THR A 68 -4.11 -3.02 -8.78
N LEU A 69 -3.44 -4.17 -8.71
CA LEU A 69 -2.71 -4.62 -7.53
C LEU A 69 -1.81 -3.50 -7.00
N LEU A 70 -1.84 -3.28 -5.69
CA LEU A 70 -0.94 -2.36 -5.01
C LEU A 70 -0.50 -3.02 -3.72
N MET A 71 0.76 -3.41 -3.68
CA MET A 71 1.37 -4.08 -2.54
C MET A 71 2.58 -3.31 -2.04
N TYR A 72 2.69 -3.22 -0.73
CA TYR A 72 3.85 -2.68 -0.04
C TYR A 72 4.53 -3.82 0.72
N TRP A 73 5.80 -4.07 0.43
CA TRP A 73 6.52 -5.20 0.99
C TRP A 73 7.88 -4.78 1.53
N SER A 74 8.10 -4.97 2.84
CA SER A 74 9.38 -4.66 3.48
C SER A 74 10.42 -5.76 3.24
N SER A 75 11.67 -5.36 3.06
CA SER A 75 12.82 -6.27 3.10
C SER A 75 14.01 -5.62 3.81
N GLU A 76 14.79 -6.45 4.50
CA GLU A 76 16.04 -6.08 5.16
C GLU A 76 17.26 -6.09 4.21
N ASN A 77 17.05 -6.44 2.93
CA ASN A 77 18.09 -6.40 1.92
C ASN A 77 17.99 -5.14 1.06
N SER A 78 18.76 -4.11 1.39
CA SER A 78 18.80 -2.85 0.63
C SER A 78 19.19 -3.02 -0.85
N LYS A 79 19.87 -4.12 -1.21
CA LYS A 79 20.24 -4.43 -2.61
C LYS A 79 19.03 -4.79 -3.48
N ILE A 80 17.86 -5.07 -2.90
CA ILE A 80 16.62 -5.30 -3.65
C ILE A 80 16.24 -4.09 -4.51
N SER A 81 16.66 -2.88 -4.14
CA SER A 81 16.51 -1.68 -4.98
C SER A 81 17.05 -1.86 -6.41
N THR A 82 18.06 -2.72 -6.61
CA THR A 82 18.61 -3.06 -7.94
C THR A 82 17.65 -3.86 -8.83
N LEU A 83 16.58 -4.41 -8.26
CA LEU A 83 15.52 -5.12 -8.97
C LEU A 83 14.41 -4.18 -9.48
N LYS A 84 14.49 -2.86 -9.20
CA LYS A 84 13.49 -1.89 -9.67
C LYS A 84 13.31 -1.99 -11.20
N GLY A 85 12.05 -1.99 -11.63
CA GLY A 85 11.65 -2.17 -13.01
C GLY A 85 11.62 -3.63 -13.48
N ARG A 86 11.99 -4.60 -12.65
CA ARG A 86 11.87 -6.04 -12.95
C ARG A 86 10.58 -6.61 -12.40
N GLU A 87 10.16 -7.70 -13.04
CA GLU A 87 9.10 -8.58 -12.57
C GLU A 87 9.60 -9.44 -11.41
N LEU A 88 8.92 -9.40 -10.27
CA LEU A 88 9.16 -10.31 -9.15
C LEU A 88 8.14 -11.45 -9.17
N PRO A 89 8.57 -12.72 -9.21
CA PRO A 89 7.66 -13.85 -9.07
C PRO A 89 7.06 -13.88 -7.68
N MET A 90 5.75 -14.09 -7.62
CA MET A 90 4.99 -14.14 -6.39
C MET A 90 4.07 -15.35 -6.40
N LEU A 91 3.91 -15.97 -5.23
CA LEU A 91 2.94 -17.03 -5.01
C LEU A 91 1.86 -16.55 -4.07
N PHE A 92 0.61 -16.76 -4.48
CA PHE A 92 -0.58 -16.41 -3.73
C PHE A 92 -1.34 -17.68 -3.40
N GLN A 93 -1.93 -17.71 -2.21
CA GLN A 93 -2.87 -18.75 -1.82
C GLN A 93 -4.07 -18.11 -1.12
N VAL A 94 -5.27 -18.39 -1.65
CA VAL A 94 -6.54 -18.02 -1.02
C VAL A 94 -7.26 -19.32 -0.69
N ASP A 95 -7.43 -19.58 0.60
CA ASP A 95 -7.89 -20.87 1.13
C ASP A 95 -7.10 -22.05 0.52
N ASN A 96 -7.74 -22.86 -0.34
CA ASN A 96 -7.14 -24.02 -1.01
C ASN A 96 -6.66 -23.74 -2.45
N THR A 97 -6.83 -22.51 -2.94
CA THR A 97 -6.47 -22.15 -4.33
C THR A 97 -5.13 -21.44 -4.34
N ARG A 98 -4.15 -22.02 -5.06
CA ARG A 98 -2.81 -21.46 -5.23
C ARG A 98 -2.57 -21.01 -6.67
N PHE A 99 -1.96 -19.85 -6.85
CA PHE A 99 -1.61 -19.30 -8.15
C PHE A 99 -0.35 -18.44 -8.06
N GLY A 100 0.31 -18.23 -9.20
CA GLY A 100 1.48 -17.37 -9.31
C GLY A 100 1.20 -16.15 -10.18
N LEU A 101 1.75 -15.00 -9.78
CA LEU A 101 1.77 -13.79 -10.60
C LEU A 101 3.18 -13.21 -10.61
N ASN A 102 3.52 -12.50 -11.67
CA ASN A 102 4.75 -11.73 -11.75
C ASN A 102 4.36 -10.25 -11.59
N ALA A 103 4.83 -9.63 -10.51
CA ALA A 103 4.50 -8.26 -10.18
C ALA A 103 5.71 -7.34 -10.44
N PRO A 104 5.56 -6.27 -11.24
CA PRO A 104 6.57 -5.26 -11.41
C PRO A 104 6.96 -4.60 -10.08
N LEU A 105 8.25 -4.57 -9.75
CA LEU A 105 8.80 -3.72 -8.70
C LEU A 105 8.91 -2.28 -9.21
N VAL A 106 7.88 -1.48 -8.96
CA VAL A 106 7.75 -0.13 -9.53
C VAL A 106 8.66 0.86 -8.83
N SER A 107 8.81 0.73 -7.51
CA SER A 107 9.65 1.62 -6.72
C SER A 107 10.11 0.97 -5.42
N THR A 108 11.11 1.58 -4.80
CA THR A 108 11.56 1.28 -3.45
C THR A 108 11.70 2.57 -2.65
N ALA A 109 11.38 2.52 -1.36
CA ALA A 109 11.60 3.62 -0.42
C ALA A 109 12.39 3.11 0.77
N GLU A 110 13.40 3.86 1.21
CA GLU A 110 14.12 3.56 2.45
C GLU A 110 13.23 3.87 3.65
N LEU A 111 13.05 2.89 4.53
CA LEU A 111 12.33 3.05 5.81
C LEU A 111 13.33 3.25 6.95
N THR A 112 14.42 2.48 6.93
CA THR A 112 15.57 2.60 7.85
C THR A 112 16.86 2.39 7.04
N PRO A 113 18.06 2.61 7.60
CA PRO A 113 19.31 2.33 6.90
C PRO A 113 19.44 0.89 6.37
N ASN A 114 18.72 -0.06 6.97
CA ASN A 114 18.78 -1.49 6.62
C ASN A 114 17.44 -2.02 6.09
N THR A 115 16.39 -1.21 6.01
CA THR A 115 15.06 -1.68 5.61
C THR A 115 14.53 -0.81 4.48
N LEU A 116 14.10 -1.46 3.40
CA LEU A 116 13.36 -0.81 2.34
C LEU A 116 11.92 -1.32 2.26
N ILE A 117 11.05 -0.50 1.70
CA ILE A 117 9.70 -0.85 1.29
C ILE A 117 9.72 -0.94 -0.24
N MET A 118 9.32 -2.09 -0.76
CA MET A 118 9.02 -2.30 -2.17
C MET A 118 7.58 -1.92 -2.48
N ILE A 119 7.37 -1.29 -3.64
CA ILE A 119 6.05 -1.04 -4.21
C ILE A 119 5.89 -1.95 -5.42
N LEU A 120 4.99 -2.93 -5.30
CA LEU A 120 4.68 -3.92 -6.34
C LEU A 120 3.28 -3.62 -6.89
N SER A 121 3.17 -3.37 -8.20
CA SER A 121 1.91 -2.89 -8.80
C SER A 121 1.79 -3.20 -10.30
N TYR A 122 0.81 -2.60 -10.98
CA TYR A 122 0.49 -2.72 -12.42
C TYR A 122 -0.15 -4.02 -12.90
N ILE A 123 -0.44 -4.98 -12.02
CA ILE A 123 -1.25 -6.15 -12.40
C ILE A 123 -2.73 -5.78 -12.26
N LYS A 124 -3.49 -5.82 -13.36
CA LYS A 124 -4.95 -5.73 -13.30
C LYS A 124 -5.54 -7.03 -12.78
N ALA A 125 -6.40 -6.94 -11.76
CA ALA A 125 -7.10 -8.08 -11.22
C ALA A 125 -8.14 -8.59 -12.23
N THR A 126 -8.14 -9.89 -12.50
CA THR A 126 -9.19 -10.50 -13.32
C THR A 126 -10.48 -10.65 -12.51
N PRO A 127 -11.65 -10.75 -13.16
CA PRO A 127 -12.91 -11.02 -12.47
C PRO A 127 -12.84 -12.29 -11.60
N THR A 128 -12.16 -13.34 -12.07
CA THR A 128 -11.94 -14.58 -11.31
C THR A 128 -11.10 -14.35 -10.06
N LEU A 129 -10.06 -13.50 -10.13
CA LEU A 129 -9.27 -13.15 -8.95
C LEU A 129 -10.11 -12.36 -7.95
N VAL A 130 -10.88 -11.36 -8.40
CA VAL A 130 -11.77 -10.58 -7.54
C VAL A 130 -12.80 -11.50 -6.86
N GLU A 131 -13.41 -12.41 -7.61
CA GLU A 131 -14.37 -13.38 -7.06
C GLU A 131 -13.74 -14.29 -6.00
N LEU A 132 -12.53 -14.78 -6.25
CA LEU A 132 -11.77 -15.61 -5.31
C LEU A 132 -11.52 -14.84 -4.01
N LEU A 133 -11.05 -13.59 -4.10
CA LEU A 133 -10.78 -12.73 -2.93
C LEU A 133 -12.06 -12.35 -2.17
N SER A 134 -13.17 -12.15 -2.88
CA SER A 134 -14.47 -11.84 -2.25
C SER A 134 -15.07 -12.98 -1.43
N LYS A 135 -14.67 -14.23 -1.69
CA LYS A 135 -15.16 -15.43 -0.98
C LYS A 135 -14.16 -15.94 0.07
N GLY A 136 -12.88 -15.64 -0.10
CA GLY A 136 -11.82 -16.11 0.79
C GLY A 136 -11.82 -15.43 2.16
N GLN A 137 -11.17 -16.08 3.13
CA GLN A 137 -10.98 -15.49 4.46
C GLN A 137 -9.66 -14.72 4.58
N ASN A 138 -8.59 -15.32 4.05
CA ASN A 138 -7.25 -14.74 4.06
C ASN A 138 -6.56 -15.01 2.72
N ILE A 139 -5.56 -14.19 2.42
CA ILE A 139 -4.62 -14.44 1.34
C ILE A 139 -3.21 -14.54 1.91
N ASP A 140 -2.57 -15.68 1.66
CA ASP A 140 -1.15 -15.87 1.87
C ASP A 140 -0.38 -15.41 0.64
N VAL A 141 0.67 -14.62 0.85
CA VAL A 141 1.53 -14.12 -0.22
C VAL A 141 2.97 -14.46 0.09
N SER A 142 3.70 -14.97 -0.90
CA SER A 142 5.15 -15.17 -0.83
C SER A 142 5.84 -14.46 -1.99
N VAL A 143 6.83 -13.63 -1.68
CA VAL A 143 7.69 -12.99 -2.68
C VAL A 143 8.90 -13.88 -2.90
N LEU A 144 9.16 -14.26 -4.15
CA LEU A 144 10.26 -15.14 -4.52
C LEU A 144 11.43 -14.33 -5.06
N TYR A 145 12.40 -14.07 -4.19
CA TYR A 145 13.64 -13.40 -4.60
C TYR A 145 14.59 -14.38 -5.29
N PRO A 146 15.43 -13.91 -6.23
CA PRO A 146 16.61 -14.67 -6.62
C PRO A 146 17.51 -14.90 -5.40
N ASP A 147 18.12 -16.08 -5.27
CA ASP A 147 18.89 -16.50 -4.08
C ASP A 147 19.94 -15.48 -3.61
N VAL A 148 20.56 -14.75 -4.54
CA VAL A 148 21.56 -13.71 -4.24
C VAL A 148 20.99 -12.51 -3.43
N PHE A 149 19.67 -12.39 -3.35
CA PHE A 149 18.96 -11.38 -2.57
C PHE A 149 18.30 -11.94 -1.31
N THR A 150 18.29 -13.26 -1.12
CA THR A 150 17.74 -13.89 0.09
C THR A 150 18.69 -13.69 1.26
N GLN A 151 18.17 -13.22 2.39
CA GLN A 151 18.89 -13.23 3.68
C GLN A 151 18.23 -14.24 4.61
N GLU A 152 19.01 -14.86 5.51
CA GLU A 152 18.52 -15.91 6.41
C GLU A 152 17.34 -15.47 7.30
N ASN A 153 17.25 -14.16 7.59
CA ASN A 153 16.18 -13.59 8.42
C ASN A 153 15.08 -12.88 7.62
N ASP A 154 15.14 -12.85 6.28
CA ASP A 154 14.11 -12.16 5.50
C ASP A 154 12.80 -12.97 5.50
N ILE A 155 11.73 -12.33 5.97
CA ILE A 155 10.41 -12.94 6.03
C ILE A 155 9.81 -12.88 4.62
N THR A 156 9.91 -13.96 3.85
CA THR A 156 9.46 -14.00 2.46
C THR A 156 7.95 -14.24 2.29
N ARG A 157 7.23 -14.55 3.37
CA ARG A 157 5.79 -14.82 3.38
C ARG A 157 5.03 -13.96 4.38
N ASP A 158 3.82 -13.57 4.03
CA ASP A 158 2.88 -12.91 4.93
C ASP A 158 1.44 -13.36 4.62
N SER A 159 0.52 -13.12 5.54
CA SER A 159 -0.92 -13.36 5.42
C SER A 159 -1.66 -12.04 5.58
N PHE A 160 -2.76 -11.88 4.85
CA PHE A 160 -3.59 -10.69 4.88
C PHE A 160 -5.05 -11.08 4.99
N SER A 161 -5.77 -10.41 5.90
CA SER A 161 -7.21 -10.59 6.03
C SER A 161 -7.95 -10.13 4.78
N LEU A 162 -8.90 -10.94 4.30
CA LEU A 162 -9.88 -10.58 3.27
C LEU A 162 -11.21 -10.12 3.88
N ASN A 163 -11.31 -10.10 5.21
CA ASN A 163 -12.50 -9.69 5.94
C ASN A 163 -12.69 -8.16 5.85
N GLY A 164 -13.51 -7.74 4.89
CA GLY A 164 -13.72 -6.32 4.56
C GLY A 164 -13.36 -5.97 3.12
N PHE A 165 -12.75 -6.91 2.37
CA PHE A 165 -12.35 -6.73 0.97
C PHE A 165 -13.50 -6.21 0.09
N THR A 166 -14.63 -6.91 0.06
CA THR A 166 -15.76 -6.54 -0.81
C THR A 166 -16.34 -5.17 -0.49
N ALA A 167 -16.50 -4.84 0.80
CA ALA A 167 -17.02 -3.54 1.22
C ALA A 167 -16.04 -2.40 0.87
N SER A 168 -14.75 -2.62 1.08
CA SER A 168 -13.69 -1.64 0.78
C SER A 168 -13.51 -1.44 -0.71
N ARG A 169 -13.62 -2.50 -1.51
CA ARG A 169 -13.63 -2.40 -2.98
C ARG A 169 -14.80 -1.55 -3.48
N LEU A 170 -16.01 -1.77 -2.96
CA LEU A 170 -17.20 -0.97 -3.31
C LEU A 170 -17.03 0.49 -2.90
N LYS A 171 -16.49 0.74 -1.69
CA LYS A 171 -16.22 2.10 -1.22
C LYS A 171 -15.15 2.79 -2.06
N ALA A 172 -14.09 2.09 -2.45
CA ALA A 172 -13.07 2.61 -3.34
C ALA A 172 -13.64 2.94 -4.73
N GLN A 173 -14.58 2.14 -5.23
CA GLN A 173 -15.28 2.42 -6.50
C GLN A 173 -16.12 3.71 -6.39
N GLU A 174 -16.87 3.87 -5.30
CA GLU A 174 -17.65 5.08 -5.01
C GLU A 174 -16.74 6.32 -4.99
N TYR A 175 -15.63 6.28 -4.25
CA TYR A 175 -14.66 7.38 -4.21
C TYR A 175 -14.02 7.66 -5.57
N CYS A 176 -13.69 6.62 -6.34
CA CYS A 176 -13.09 6.77 -7.65
C CYS A 176 -14.03 7.49 -8.64
N GLN A 177 -15.33 7.16 -8.60
CA GLN A 177 -16.34 7.80 -9.45
C GLN A 177 -16.57 9.28 -9.13
N GLN A 178 -16.07 9.74 -7.97
CA GLN A 178 -16.13 11.13 -7.51
C GLN A 178 -14.80 11.89 -7.73
N LEU A 179 -13.80 11.28 -8.37
CA LEU A 179 -12.52 11.92 -8.70
C LEU A 179 -12.61 12.86 -9.90
#